data_AF-A0A532VGW0-F1
#
_entry.id   AF-A0A532VGW0-F1
#
_cell.length_a   1.000
_cell.length_b   1.000
_cell.length_c   1.000
_cell.angle_alpha   90.00
_cell.angle_beta   90.00
_cell.angle_gamma   90.00
#
_symmetry.space_group_name_H-M   'P 1'
#
loop_
_entity.id
_entity.type
_entity.pdbx_description
1 polymer ?
#
loop_
_entity_poly.entity_id
_entity_poly.type
_entity_poly.pdbx_seq_one_letter_code
_entity_poly.pdbx_strand_id
1 'polypeptide(L)'
;MNEKEEKQERAEDISNLINEFCNRYLNDDLQGYAMKLLERLTRKRTYSITSGRIEIWASAIIWVIARLNFLFDSQNSNNISTDTICDFFDTKKSTVGNRATDIEKACKIRMGEEGLCNSEISDSLSFVQLPNGIVLTKRMAKEAGLL
;
A
#
# COMPACT_ATOMS: atom_id res chain seq x y z
N MET A 1 -4.76 29.71 3.85
CA MET A 1 -4.76 28.40 3.18
C MET A 1 -6.08 27.73 3.48
N ASN A 2 -6.82 27.27 2.47
CA ASN A 2 -8.02 26.47 2.71
C ASN A 2 -7.63 25.01 3.00
N GLU A 3 -8.52 24.23 3.64
CA GLU A 3 -8.25 22.83 4.04
C GLU A 3 -7.83 21.94 2.85
N LYS A 4 -8.30 22.27 1.64
CA LYS A 4 -7.98 21.52 0.42
C LYS A 4 -6.55 21.78 -0.05
N GLU A 5 -6.09 23.03 0.00
CA GLU A 5 -4.71 23.43 -0.32
C GLU A 5 -3.73 22.80 0.68
N GLU A 6 -4.03 22.87 1.97
CA GLU A 6 -3.20 22.25 3.02
C GLU A 6 -3.07 20.74 2.81
N LYS A 7 -4.16 20.06 2.45
CA LYS A 7 -4.13 18.62 2.17
C LYS A 7 -3.33 18.28 0.92
N GLN A 8 -3.33 19.16 -0.08
CA GLN A 8 -2.59 18.98 -1.33
C GLN A 8 -1.09 19.14 -1.11
N GLU A 9 -0.66 20.24 -0.49
CA GLU A 9 0.73 20.49 -0.11
C GLU A 9 1.27 19.34 0.74
N ARG A 10 0.45 18.91 1.72
CA ARG A 10 0.78 17.76 2.56
C ARG A 10 0.98 16.46 1.78
N ALA A 11 0.15 16.22 0.77
CA ALA A 11 0.27 15.04 -0.08
C ALA A 11 1.53 15.10 -0.94
N GLU A 12 1.93 16.29 -1.40
CA GLU A 12 3.17 16.50 -2.16
C GLU A 12 4.41 16.24 -1.31
N ASP A 13 4.43 16.70 -0.06
CA ASP A 13 5.54 16.38 0.86
C ASP A 13 5.68 14.87 1.10
N ILE A 14 4.54 14.19 1.32
CA ILE A 14 4.52 12.75 1.55
C ILE A 14 4.94 11.99 0.28
N SER A 15 4.51 12.44 -0.90
CA SER A 15 4.86 11.79 -2.17
C SER A 15 6.36 11.90 -2.45
N ASN A 16 6.98 13.05 -2.15
CA ASN A 16 8.43 13.24 -2.29
C ASN A 16 9.22 12.24 -1.42
N LEU A 17 8.81 12.07 -0.16
CA LEU A 17 9.44 11.11 0.76
C LEU A 17 9.26 9.65 0.29
N ILE A 18 8.09 9.30 -0.22
CA ILE A 18 7.84 7.96 -0.79
C ILE A 18 8.71 7.74 -2.02
N ASN A 19 8.79 8.73 -2.93
CA ASN A 19 9.59 8.65 -4.14
C ASN A 19 11.08 8.43 -3.81
N GLU A 20 11.61 9.17 -2.84
CA GLU A 20 13.01 9.02 -2.40
C GLU A 20 13.29 7.61 -1.88
N PHE A 21 12.40 7.08 -1.05
CA PHE A 21 12.51 5.72 -0.53
C PHE A 21 12.44 4.67 -1.63
N CYS A 22 11.44 4.77 -2.51
CA CYS A 22 11.23 3.82 -3.59
C CYS A 22 12.41 3.80 -4.56
N ASN A 23 12.94 4.97 -4.94
CA ASN A 23 14.12 5.06 -5.80
C ASN A 23 15.36 4.40 -5.19
N ARG A 24 15.46 4.38 -3.85
CA ARG A 24 16.61 3.82 -3.14
C ARG A 24 16.50 2.32 -2.88
N TYR A 25 15.30 1.83 -2.56
CA TYR A 25 15.12 0.48 -2.02
C TYR A 25 14.13 -0.39 -2.78
N LEU A 26 13.24 0.19 -3.59
CA LEU A 26 12.16 -0.53 -4.28
C LEU A 26 12.23 -0.28 -5.79
N ASN A 27 11.11 -0.49 -6.49
CA ASN A 27 10.98 -0.33 -7.94
C ASN A 27 9.72 0.49 -8.30
N ASP A 28 9.59 0.80 -9.59
CA ASP A 28 8.54 1.65 -10.13
C ASP A 28 7.12 1.09 -9.89
N ASP A 29 6.94 -0.24 -9.92
CA ASP A 29 5.64 -0.86 -9.65
C ASP A 29 5.18 -0.62 -8.21
N LEU A 30 6.09 -0.87 -7.25
CA LEU A 30 5.84 -0.65 -5.83
C LEU A 30 5.65 0.83 -5.50
N GLN A 31 6.41 1.71 -6.15
CA GLN A 31 6.21 3.15 -6.08
C GLN A 31 4.81 3.53 -6.58
N GLY A 32 4.39 2.99 -7.72
CA GLY A 32 3.06 3.20 -8.28
C GLY A 32 1.94 2.77 -7.33
N TYR A 33 2.11 1.65 -6.62
CA TYR A 33 1.14 1.22 -5.59
C TYR A 33 1.11 2.17 -4.39
N ALA A 34 2.28 2.64 -3.93
CA ALA A 34 2.35 3.60 -2.82
C ALA A 34 1.69 4.94 -3.18
N MET A 35 1.90 5.45 -4.40
CA MET A 35 1.23 6.66 -4.91
C MET A 35 -0.29 6.48 -4.99
N LYS A 36 -0.77 5.33 -5.52
CA LYS A 36 -2.20 5.02 -5.54
C LYS A 36 -2.80 4.97 -4.14
N LEU A 37 -2.08 4.45 -3.15
CA LEU A 37 -2.54 4.44 -1.76
C LEU A 37 -2.63 5.86 -1.19
N LEU A 38 -1.64 6.71 -1.45
CA LEU A 38 -1.66 8.12 -1.06
C LEU A 38 -2.87 8.85 -1.69
N GLU A 39 -3.14 8.66 -2.97
CA GLU A 39 -4.33 9.22 -3.63
C GLU A 39 -5.64 8.73 -3.01
N ARG A 40 -5.74 7.44 -2.64
CA ARG A 40 -6.92 6.91 -1.95
C ARG A 40 -7.11 7.61 -0.60
N LEU A 41 -6.02 7.88 0.13
CA LEU A 41 -6.05 8.60 1.41
C LEU A 41 -6.48 10.06 1.25
N THR A 42 -5.98 10.77 0.24
CA THR A 42 -6.35 12.19 0.02
C THR A 42 -7.85 12.35 -0.30
N ARG A 43 -8.50 11.32 -0.85
CA ARG A 43 -9.94 11.31 -1.12
C ARG A 43 -10.80 10.99 0.11
N LYS A 44 -10.23 10.51 1.22
CA LYS A 44 -10.99 10.23 2.46
C LYS A 44 -11.33 11.54 3.19
N ARG A 45 -12.62 11.81 3.36
CA ARG A 45 -13.12 13.02 4.05
C ARG A 45 -12.95 12.94 5.57
N THR A 46 -13.22 11.77 6.17
CA THR A 46 -13.17 11.56 7.63
C THR A 46 -11.80 11.16 8.15
N TYR A 47 -10.81 11.01 7.28
CA TYR A 47 -9.46 10.59 7.63
C TYR A 47 -8.46 11.55 6.97
N SER A 48 -7.97 12.52 7.76
CA SER A 48 -7.07 13.56 7.27
C SER A 48 -5.61 13.18 7.48
N ILE A 49 -4.79 13.43 6.46
CA ILE A 49 -3.33 13.28 6.48
C ILE A 49 -2.60 14.54 6.97
N THR A 50 -3.34 15.61 7.32
CA THR A 50 -2.78 16.92 7.70
C THR A 50 -2.18 16.94 9.11
N SER A 51 -2.48 15.95 9.96
CA SER A 51 -1.92 15.86 11.32
C SER A 51 -0.77 14.85 11.43
N GLY A 52 0.13 15.05 12.40
CA GLY A 52 1.27 14.18 12.67
C GLY A 52 2.53 14.54 11.88
N ARG A 53 3.55 13.68 11.90
CA ARG A 53 4.79 13.82 11.10
C ARG A 53 4.61 13.24 9.70
N ILE A 54 5.11 13.90 8.65
CA ILE A 54 5.02 13.40 7.26
C ILE A 54 5.74 12.07 7.09
N GLU A 55 6.85 11.89 7.81
CA GLU A 55 7.69 10.70 7.76
C GLU A 55 6.95 9.48 8.30
N ILE A 56 6.10 9.65 9.31
CA ILE A 56 5.24 8.57 9.82
C ILE A 56 4.21 8.17 8.75
N TRP A 57 3.67 9.13 8.00
CA TRP A 57 2.72 8.84 6.92
C TRP A 57 3.39 8.13 5.75
N ALA A 58 4.52 8.63 5.26
CA ALA A 58 5.28 8.02 4.18
C ALA A 58 5.72 6.59 4.57
N SER A 59 6.32 6.43 5.75
CA SER A 59 6.74 5.15 6.31
C SER A 59 5.57 4.16 6.44
N ALA A 60 4.40 4.62 6.89
CA ALA A 60 3.22 3.77 7.02
C ALA A 60 2.62 3.36 5.67
N ILE A 61 2.62 4.25 4.66
CA ILE A 61 2.17 3.93 3.31
C ILE A 61 3.06 2.85 2.70
N ILE A 62 4.38 3.01 2.79
CA ILE A 62 5.36 2.00 2.37
C ILE A 62 5.12 0.68 3.12
N TRP A 63 4.90 0.73 4.43
CA TRP A 63 4.62 -0.45 5.24
C TRP A 63 3.39 -1.22 4.74
N VAL A 64 2.29 -0.52 4.42
CA VAL A 64 1.08 -1.17 3.86
C VAL A 64 1.41 -1.85 2.53
N ILE A 65 2.11 -1.17 1.62
CA ILE A 65 2.51 -1.75 0.34
C ILE A 65 3.43 -2.96 0.54
N ALA A 66 4.37 -2.89 1.49
CA ALA A 66 5.25 -4.00 1.84
C ALA A 66 4.47 -5.22 2.35
N ARG A 67 3.44 -5.03 3.18
CA ARG A 67 2.55 -6.11 3.62
C ARG A 67 1.79 -6.73 2.45
N LEU A 68 1.16 -5.90 1.61
CA LEU A 68 0.32 -6.37 0.50
C LEU A 68 1.11 -7.13 -0.56
N ASN A 69 2.40 -6.83 -0.71
CA ASN A 69 3.27 -7.43 -1.70
C ASN A 69 4.27 -8.45 -1.10
N PHE A 70 4.06 -8.87 0.16
CA PHE A 70 4.91 -9.83 0.88
C PHE A 70 6.39 -9.46 0.90
N LEU A 71 6.72 -8.17 0.96
CA LEU A 71 8.11 -7.72 0.93
C LEU A 71 8.85 -8.03 2.23
N PHE A 72 8.16 -8.38 3.32
CA PHE A 72 8.82 -8.84 4.55
C PHE A 72 9.29 -10.30 4.49
N ASP A 73 8.86 -11.05 3.48
CA ASP A 73 9.30 -12.43 3.29
C ASP A 73 10.69 -12.44 2.64
N SER A 74 11.66 -13.10 3.28
CA SER A 74 13.03 -13.27 2.78
C SER A 74 13.13 -13.92 1.40
N GLN A 75 12.11 -14.65 0.98
CA GLN A 75 12.06 -15.31 -0.34
C GLN A 75 11.60 -14.36 -1.45
N ASN A 76 11.10 -13.17 -1.11
CA ASN A 76 10.71 -12.17 -2.10
C ASN A 76 11.95 -11.50 -2.68
N SER A 77 12.04 -11.39 -4.01
CA SER A 77 13.17 -10.71 -4.68
C SER A 77 13.26 -9.22 -4.33
N ASN A 78 12.15 -8.61 -3.96
CA ASN A 78 12.06 -7.23 -3.50
C ASN A 78 11.98 -7.14 -1.96
N ASN A 79 12.56 -8.11 -1.24
CA ASN A 79 12.50 -8.15 0.22
C ASN A 79 13.03 -6.86 0.85
N ILE A 80 12.37 -6.41 1.90
CA ILE A 80 12.81 -5.30 2.74
C ILE A 80 12.49 -5.57 4.20
N SER A 81 13.34 -5.10 5.10
CA SER A 81 13.10 -5.22 6.54
C SER A 81 12.28 -4.05 7.08
N THR A 82 11.57 -4.29 8.19
CA THR A 82 10.89 -3.20 8.91
C THR A 82 11.87 -2.16 9.48
N ASP A 83 13.11 -2.58 9.80
CA ASP A 83 14.20 -1.69 10.22
C ASP A 83 14.58 -0.73 9.09
N THR A 84 14.80 -1.24 7.88
CA THR A 84 15.16 -0.42 6.71
C THR A 84 14.13 0.69 6.45
N ILE A 85 12.84 0.36 6.56
CA ILE A 85 11.77 1.36 6.43
C ILE A 85 11.87 2.39 7.56
N CYS A 86 11.92 1.93 8.81
CA CYS A 86 11.90 2.81 9.98
C CYS A 86 13.12 3.73 10.06
N ASP A 87 14.30 3.19 9.80
CA ASP A 87 15.57 3.90 9.88
C ASP A 87 15.68 4.97 8.79
N PHE A 88 15.19 4.69 7.58
CA PHE A 88 15.21 5.69 6.50
C PHE A 88 14.36 6.92 6.85
N PHE A 89 13.17 6.70 7.41
CA PHE A 89 12.25 7.78 7.75
C PHE A 89 12.47 8.37 9.15
N ASP A 90 13.43 7.87 9.93
CA ASP A 90 13.62 8.21 11.35
C ASP A 90 12.31 8.05 12.16
N THR A 91 11.73 6.84 12.09
CA THR A 91 10.45 6.51 12.71
C THR A 91 10.52 5.25 13.58
N LYS A 92 9.54 5.08 14.48
CA LYS A 92 9.46 3.91 15.37
C LYS A 92 8.52 2.85 14.81
N LYS A 93 8.96 1.59 14.80
CA LYS A 93 8.19 0.42 14.31
C LYS A 93 6.76 0.35 14.83
N SER A 94 6.55 0.51 16.14
CA SER A 94 5.22 0.42 16.75
C SER A 94 4.29 1.53 16.26
N THR A 95 4.81 2.75 16.13
CA THR A 95 4.06 3.91 15.62
C THR A 95 3.67 3.71 14.16
N VAL A 96 4.62 3.28 13.33
CA VAL A 96 4.40 3.06 11.90
C VAL A 96 3.45 1.88 11.66
N GLY A 97 3.66 0.76 12.34
CA GLY A 97 2.81 -0.43 12.23
C GLY A 97 1.35 -0.16 12.66
N ASN A 98 1.14 0.63 13.72
CA ASN A 98 -0.20 1.07 14.13
C ASN A 98 -0.83 1.98 13.08
N ARG A 99 -0.08 2.98 12.57
CA ARG A 99 -0.57 3.86 11.51
C ARG A 99 -0.91 3.10 10.22
N ALA A 100 -0.09 2.13 9.82
CA ALA A 100 -0.33 1.28 8.67
C ALA A 100 -1.65 0.51 8.82
N THR A 101 -1.88 -0.03 10.02
CA THR A 101 -3.14 -0.72 10.37
C THR A 101 -4.35 0.22 10.32
N ASP A 102 -4.19 1.46 10.77
CA ASP A 102 -5.24 2.49 10.68
C ASP A 102 -5.54 2.89 9.23
N ILE A 103 -4.51 3.00 8.38
CA ILE A 103 -4.66 3.24 6.94
C ILE A 103 -5.44 2.10 6.29
N GLU A 104 -5.06 0.85 6.57
CA GLU A 104 -5.76 -0.34 6.06
C GLU A 104 -7.25 -0.29 6.42
N LYS A 105 -7.57 0.00 7.69
CA LYS A 105 -8.95 0.13 8.18
C LYS A 105 -9.70 1.29 7.51
N ALA A 106 -9.10 2.49 7.45
CA ALA A 106 -9.73 3.69 6.89
C ALA A 106 -10.02 3.54 5.38
N CYS A 107 -9.12 2.86 4.67
CA CYS A 107 -9.25 2.58 3.24
C CYS A 107 -9.99 1.28 2.93
N LYS A 108 -10.34 0.48 3.95
CA LYS A 108 -10.94 -0.87 3.81
C LYS A 108 -10.10 -1.83 2.97
N ILE A 109 -8.78 -1.68 3.06
CA ILE A 109 -7.80 -2.47 2.32
C ILE A 109 -7.76 -3.87 2.94
N ARG A 110 -7.75 -4.88 2.10
CA ARG A 110 -7.52 -6.27 2.50
C ARG A 110 -6.31 -6.86 1.78
N MET A 111 -5.90 -8.03 2.23
CA MET A 111 -4.86 -8.81 1.56
C MET A 111 -5.26 -9.06 0.10
N GLY A 112 -4.34 -8.82 -0.85
CA GLY A 112 -4.64 -8.96 -2.28
C GLY A 112 -5.48 -7.81 -2.87
N GLU A 113 -5.56 -6.65 -2.20
CA GLU A 113 -6.29 -5.48 -2.71
C GLU A 113 -5.82 -5.10 -4.12
N GLU A 114 -6.75 -5.17 -5.08
CA GLU A 114 -6.46 -4.83 -6.46
C GLU A 114 -5.98 -3.39 -6.62
N GLY A 115 -4.93 -3.24 -7.43
CA GLY A 115 -4.31 -1.94 -7.72
C GLY A 115 -3.34 -1.44 -6.64
N LEU A 116 -3.19 -2.16 -5.52
CA LEU A 116 -2.16 -1.90 -4.49
C LEU A 116 -1.15 -3.04 -4.35
N CYS A 117 -1.29 -4.10 -5.14
CA CYS A 117 -0.35 -5.20 -5.25
C CYS A 117 -0.29 -5.76 -6.66
N ASN A 118 0.71 -6.62 -6.91
CA ASN A 118 0.85 -7.33 -8.18
C ASN A 118 -0.44 -8.12 -8.51
N SER A 119 -0.84 -8.13 -9.78
CA SER A 119 -2.04 -8.83 -10.23
C SER A 119 -2.03 -10.32 -9.94
N GLU A 120 -0.86 -10.98 -9.97
CA GLU A 120 -0.73 -12.39 -9.62
C GLU A 120 -1.10 -12.64 -8.15
N ILE A 121 -0.72 -11.72 -7.26
CA ILE A 121 -1.09 -11.76 -5.84
C ILE A 121 -2.60 -11.55 -5.70
N SER A 122 -3.15 -10.49 -6.29
CA SER A 122 -4.58 -10.20 -6.16
C SER A 122 -5.45 -11.29 -6.76
N ASP A 123 -5.05 -11.88 -7.90
CA ASP A 123 -5.81 -12.94 -8.56
C ASP A 123 -5.74 -14.26 -7.79
N SER A 124 -4.62 -14.53 -7.10
CA SER A 124 -4.47 -15.71 -6.24
C SER A 124 -5.30 -15.62 -4.96
N LEU A 125 -5.60 -14.40 -4.50
CA LEU A 125 -6.31 -14.14 -3.25
C LEU A 125 -7.79 -13.74 -3.43
N SER A 126 -8.22 -13.54 -4.68
CA SER A 126 -9.60 -13.20 -5.02
C SER A 126 -10.34 -14.43 -5.53
N PHE A 127 -11.62 -14.55 -5.18
CA PHE A 127 -12.47 -15.66 -5.61
C PHE A 127 -13.52 -15.19 -6.62
N VAL A 128 -13.85 -16.06 -7.56
CA VAL A 128 -14.93 -15.88 -8.52
C VAL A 128 -15.88 -17.07 -8.48
N GLN A 129 -17.15 -16.80 -8.74
CA GLN A 129 -18.17 -17.84 -8.87
C GLN A 129 -18.56 -17.99 -10.34
N LEU A 130 -18.44 -19.20 -10.86
CA LEU A 130 -18.85 -19.53 -12.23
C LEU A 130 -20.38 -19.68 -12.32
N PRO A 131 -20.97 -19.63 -13.54
CA PRO A 131 -22.41 -19.82 -13.73
C PRO A 131 -22.96 -21.14 -13.19
N ASN A 132 -22.12 -22.18 -13.12
CA ASN A 132 -22.49 -23.50 -12.58
C ASN A 132 -22.37 -23.59 -11.04
N GLY A 133 -22.06 -22.48 -10.36
CA GLY A 133 -21.98 -22.40 -8.90
C GLY A 133 -20.63 -22.75 -8.29
N ILE A 134 -19.65 -23.23 -9.08
CA ILE A 134 -18.29 -23.50 -8.59
C ILE A 134 -17.60 -22.20 -8.20
N VAL A 135 -16.93 -22.20 -7.04
CA VAL A 135 -16.09 -21.10 -6.56
C VAL A 135 -14.63 -21.52 -6.64
N LEU A 136 -13.81 -20.70 -7.29
CA LEU A 136 -12.37 -20.89 -7.41
C LEU A 136 -11.65 -19.54 -7.36
N THR A 137 -10.32 -19.56 -7.26
CA THR A 137 -9.56 -18.31 -7.32
C THR A 137 -9.63 -17.70 -8.72
N LYS A 138 -9.54 -16.38 -8.81
CA LYS A 138 -9.51 -15.66 -10.08
C LYS A 138 -8.32 -16.10 -10.94
N ARG A 139 -7.19 -16.42 -10.31
CA ARG A 139 -6.03 -17.03 -10.98
C ARG A 139 -6.39 -18.36 -11.66
N MET A 140 -6.98 -19.30 -10.93
CA MET A 140 -7.39 -20.59 -11.50
C MET A 140 -8.40 -20.42 -12.64
N ALA A 141 -9.29 -19.44 -12.54
CA ALA A 141 -10.28 -19.17 -13.56
C ALA A 141 -9.62 -18.65 -14.86
N LYS A 142 -8.62 -17.76 -14.73
CA LYS A 142 -7.82 -17.30 -15.86
C LYS A 142 -6.98 -18.42 -16.49
N GLU A 143 -6.30 -19.22 -15.68
CA GLU A 143 -5.48 -20.35 -16.15
C GLU A 143 -6.33 -21.40 -16.90
N ALA A 144 -7.60 -21.57 -16.50
CA ALA A 144 -8.56 -22.44 -17.17
C ALA A 144 -9.27 -21.80 -18.38
N GLY A 145 -8.99 -20.53 -18.73
CA GLY A 145 -9.64 -19.81 -19.83
C GLY A 145 -11.12 -19.50 -19.59
N LEU A 146 -11.51 -19.37 -18.32
CA LEU A 146 -12.90 -19.10 -17.89
C LEU A 146 -13.17 -17.61 -17.63
N LEU A 147 -12.13 -16.77 -17.70
CA LEU A 147 -12.13 -15.30 -17.58
C LEU A 147 -11.18 -14.68 -18.60
#